data_AF-A0A497JMP5-F1
#
_entry.id   AF-A0A497JMP5-F1
#
_cell.length_a   1.000
_cell.length_b   1.000
_cell.length_c   1.000
_cell.angle_alpha   90.00
_cell.angle_beta   90.00
_cell.angle_gamma   90.00
#
_symmetry.space_group_name_H-M   'P 1'
#
loop_
_entity.id
_entity.type
_entity.pdbx_description
1 polymer ?
#
loop_
_entity_poly.entity_id
_entity_poly.type
_entity_poly.pdbx_seq_one_letter_code
_entity_poly.pdbx_strand_id
1 'polypeptide(L)'
;MDSTLPEIVEFYSLIQTMKKTGVALIPQTILNYSTKKLYQTEKENLLKNWYNSGLWYGKFLKAKFENPTESLKKFLLACFWEITEIEISKSGDEKISLKIIAPSQTQENTELLLKFIDGIMTSLNYKILREEFWRGIIIMDLEKRKEPLKIELEEM
;
A
#
# COMPACT_ATOMS: atom_id res chain seq x y z
N MET A 1 -8.04 24.81 7.03
CA MET A 1 -6.75 24.41 6.44
C MET A 1 -5.88 24.20 7.66
N ASP A 2 -5.82 22.97 8.14
CA ASP A 2 -5.37 22.68 9.51
C ASP A 2 -3.99 22.01 9.50
N SER A 3 -3.25 22.18 8.41
CA SER A 3 -1.93 21.58 8.21
C SER A 3 -0.82 22.56 8.54
N THR A 4 0.21 22.08 9.21
CA THR A 4 1.40 22.88 9.55
C THR A 4 2.35 23.02 8.35
N LEU A 5 3.21 24.04 8.36
CA LEU A 5 4.21 24.22 7.30
C LEU A 5 5.14 22.99 7.13
N PRO A 6 5.64 22.35 8.21
CA PRO A 6 6.40 21.10 8.09
C PRO A 6 5.62 19.99 7.38
N GLU A 7 4.34 19.78 7.70
CA GLU A 7 3.49 18.77 7.05
C GLU A 7 3.35 19.03 5.54
N ILE A 8 3.19 20.30 5.16
CA ILE A 8 3.11 20.71 3.75
C ILE A 8 4.42 20.40 3.02
N VAL A 9 5.57 20.70 3.64
CA VAL A 9 6.89 20.43 3.05
C VAL A 9 7.13 18.92 2.91
N GLU A 10 6.75 18.11 3.91
CA GLU A 10 6.82 16.66 3.83
C GLU A 10 5.95 16.10 2.71
N PHE A 11 4.70 16.55 2.60
CA PHE A 11 3.79 16.13 1.54
C PHE A 11 4.31 16.50 0.16
N TYR A 12 4.83 17.73 -0.01
CA TYR A 12 5.44 18.17 -1.27
C TYR A 12 6.63 17.29 -1.66
N SER A 13 7.51 16.99 -0.71
CA SER A 13 8.67 16.11 -0.92
C SER A 13 8.25 14.71 -1.37
N LEU A 14 7.20 14.14 -0.75
CA LEU A 14 6.63 12.86 -1.12
C LEU A 14 6.08 12.88 -2.56
N ILE A 15 5.27 13.88 -2.90
CA ILE A 15 4.69 14.00 -4.25
C ILE A 15 5.79 14.18 -5.32
N GLN A 16 6.81 15.00 -5.06
CA GLN A 16 7.94 15.17 -5.98
C GLN A 16 8.73 13.88 -6.17
N THR A 17 8.80 13.05 -5.13
CA THR A 17 9.44 11.75 -5.20
C THR A 17 8.62 10.79 -6.07
N MET A 18 7.30 10.72 -5.84
CA MET A 18 6.41 9.86 -6.64
C MET A 18 6.36 10.23 -8.12
N LYS A 19 6.44 11.53 -8.46
CA LYS A 19 6.53 11.98 -9.85
C LYS A 19 7.72 11.36 -10.60
N LYS A 20 8.80 11.03 -9.89
CA LYS A 20 10.01 10.43 -10.46
C LYS A 20 9.93 8.90 -10.54
N THR A 21 8.89 8.27 -9.96
CA THR A 21 8.72 6.81 -9.93
C THR A 21 7.71 6.30 -10.94
N GLY A 22 7.29 7.11 -11.91
CA GLY A 22 6.34 6.71 -12.96
C GLY A 22 4.87 6.67 -12.51
N VAL A 23 4.53 7.23 -11.34
CA VAL A 23 3.14 7.30 -10.87
C VAL A 23 2.35 8.34 -11.68
N ALA A 24 1.13 7.98 -12.07
CA ALA A 24 0.18 8.86 -12.73
C ALA A 24 -0.96 9.28 -11.78
N LEU A 25 -1.36 10.55 -11.83
CA LEU A 25 -2.58 11.03 -11.18
C LEU A 25 -3.75 10.84 -12.13
N ILE A 26 -4.75 10.07 -11.72
CA ILE A 26 -5.92 9.71 -12.53
C ILE A 26 -7.19 10.02 -11.72
N PRO A 27 -8.26 10.56 -12.33
CA PRO A 27 -9.54 10.70 -11.64
C PRO A 27 -10.05 9.35 -11.11
N GLN A 28 -10.42 9.30 -9.83
CA GLN A 28 -10.85 8.06 -9.16
C GLN A 28 -12.00 7.36 -9.89
N THR A 29 -12.92 8.11 -10.49
CA THR A 29 -14.05 7.56 -11.25
C THR A 29 -13.60 6.78 -12.48
N ILE A 30 -12.58 7.27 -13.19
CA ILE A 30 -11.99 6.61 -14.35
C ILE A 30 -11.23 5.36 -13.92
N LEU A 31 -10.42 5.47 -12.85
CA LEU A 31 -9.70 4.32 -12.29
C LEU A 31 -10.68 3.22 -11.87
N ASN A 32 -11.73 3.57 -11.11
CA ASN A 32 -12.73 2.61 -10.64
C ASN A 32 -13.46 1.93 -11.80
N TYR A 33 -13.81 2.67 -12.86
CA TYR A 33 -14.45 2.11 -14.04
C TYR A 33 -13.54 1.08 -14.73
N SER A 34 -12.28 1.46 -14.99
CA SER A 34 -11.29 0.59 -15.62
C SER A 34 -11.01 -0.65 -14.77
N THR A 35 -10.79 -0.47 -13.47
CA THR A 35 -10.58 -1.57 -12.52
C THR A 35 -11.76 -2.52 -12.54
N LYS A 36 -13.00 -2.03 -12.42
CA LYS A 36 -14.19 -2.88 -12.40
C LYS A 36 -14.31 -3.74 -13.65
N LYS A 37 -14.02 -3.17 -14.83
CA LYS A 37 -14.06 -3.91 -16.10
C LYS A 37 -12.95 -4.96 -16.18
N LEU A 38 -11.72 -4.57 -15.89
CA LEU A 38 -10.57 -5.47 -15.98
C LEU A 38 -10.66 -6.61 -14.95
N TYR A 39 -11.12 -6.30 -13.75
CA TYR A 39 -11.28 -7.27 -12.68
C TYR A 39 -12.29 -8.38 -13.03
N GLN A 40 -13.28 -8.13 -13.90
CA GLN A 40 -14.22 -9.18 -14.33
C GLN A 40 -13.59 -10.25 -15.23
N THR A 41 -12.52 -9.91 -15.94
CA THR A 41 -11.91 -10.79 -16.96
C THR A 41 -10.48 -11.21 -16.64
N GLU A 42 -9.76 -10.42 -15.85
CA GLU A 42 -8.32 -10.52 -15.61
C GLU A 42 -8.00 -10.38 -14.11
N LYS A 43 -8.91 -10.82 -13.23
CA LYS A 43 -8.79 -10.67 -11.76
C LYS A 43 -7.41 -11.09 -11.26
N GLU A 44 -6.98 -12.31 -11.56
CA GLU A 44 -5.76 -12.91 -11.03
C GLU A 44 -4.51 -12.16 -11.51
N ASN A 45 -4.47 -11.80 -12.80
CA ASN A 45 -3.38 -11.01 -13.38
C ASN A 45 -3.34 -9.61 -12.77
N LEU A 46 -4.50 -8.99 -12.55
CA LEU A 46 -4.58 -7.68 -11.92
C LEU A 46 -4.08 -7.74 -10.46
N LEU A 47 -4.51 -8.73 -9.69
CA LEU A 47 -4.02 -8.94 -8.31
C LEU A 47 -2.50 -9.15 -8.27
N LYS A 48 -1.96 -9.96 -9.20
CA LYS A 48 -0.53 -10.19 -9.35
C LYS A 48 0.22 -8.88 -9.67
N ASN A 49 -0.30 -8.07 -10.57
CA ASN A 49 0.32 -6.78 -10.94
C ASN A 49 0.32 -5.78 -9.79
N TRP A 50 -0.76 -5.72 -8.99
CA TRP A 50 -0.81 -4.90 -7.79
C TRP A 50 0.16 -5.41 -6.72
N TYR A 51 0.27 -6.72 -6.52
CA TYR A 51 1.28 -7.31 -5.64
C TYR A 51 2.71 -6.99 -6.09
N ASN A 52 3.03 -7.15 -7.37
CA ASN A 52 4.35 -6.83 -7.93
C ASN A 52 4.69 -5.32 -7.81
N SER A 53 3.70 -4.46 -8.04
CA SER A 53 3.82 -3.02 -7.79
C SER A 53 4.14 -2.75 -6.32
N GLY A 54 3.47 -3.46 -5.42
CA GLY A 54 3.75 -3.42 -3.98
C GLY A 54 5.18 -3.85 -3.64
N LEU A 55 5.67 -4.94 -4.23
CA LEU A 55 7.04 -5.41 -4.03
C LEU A 55 8.07 -4.33 -4.42
N TRP A 56 7.89 -3.73 -5.59
CA TRP A 56 8.77 -2.65 -6.06
C TRP A 56 8.73 -1.47 -5.09
N TYR A 57 7.53 -1.06 -4.67
CA TYR A 57 7.34 0.08 -3.78
C TYR A 57 7.93 -0.17 -2.38
N GLY A 58 7.82 -1.39 -1.86
CA GLY A 58 8.45 -1.77 -0.59
C GLY A 58 9.99 -1.70 -0.65
N LYS A 59 10.60 -2.11 -1.77
CA LYS A 59 12.05 -1.93 -2.00
C LYS A 59 12.43 -0.45 -2.06
N PHE A 60 11.62 0.35 -2.75
CA PHE A 60 11.80 1.80 -2.82
C PHE A 60 11.72 2.44 -1.42
N LEU A 61 10.70 2.11 -0.61
CA LEU A 61 10.55 2.63 0.74
C LEU A 61 11.76 2.28 1.62
N LYS A 62 12.21 1.01 1.55
CA LYS A 62 13.38 0.52 2.29
C LYS A 62 14.67 1.26 1.91
N ALA A 63 14.85 1.60 0.63
CA ALA A 63 16.04 2.29 0.16
C ALA A 63 16.03 3.79 0.46
N LYS A 64 14.84 4.40 0.54
CA LYS A 64 14.67 5.86 0.63
C LYS A 64 14.48 6.38 2.05
N PHE A 65 13.87 5.60 2.94
CA PHE A 65 13.43 6.07 4.26
C PHE A 65 14.00 5.20 5.38
N GLU A 66 14.40 5.84 6.48
CA GLU A 66 14.91 5.16 7.68
C GLU A 66 13.84 4.31 8.39
N ASN A 67 12.57 4.76 8.35
CA ASN A 67 11.43 4.05 8.92
C ASN A 67 10.38 3.74 7.82
N PRO A 68 10.56 2.66 7.04
CA PRO A 68 9.69 2.32 5.92
C PRO A 68 8.22 2.11 6.30
N THR A 69 7.96 1.60 7.51
CA THR A 69 6.59 1.35 8.00
C THR A 69 5.83 2.65 8.27
N GLU A 70 6.50 3.67 8.80
CA GLU A 70 5.87 4.98 9.03
C GLU A 70 5.70 5.72 7.69
N SER A 71 6.70 5.62 6.80
CA SER A 71 6.61 6.18 5.46
C SER A 71 5.49 5.54 4.63
N LEU A 72 5.21 4.24 4.82
CA LEU A 72 4.07 3.57 4.21
C LEU A 72 2.74 4.21 4.65
N LYS A 73 2.55 4.45 5.96
CA LYS A 73 1.33 5.10 6.47
C LYS A 73 1.12 6.47 5.82
N LYS A 74 2.17 7.31 5.81
CA LYS A 74 2.13 8.64 5.18
C LYS A 74 1.84 8.55 3.68
N PHE A 75 2.45 7.58 3.00
CA PHE A 75 2.21 7.33 1.58
C PHE A 75 0.76 6.96 1.29
N LEU A 76 0.20 6.00 2.04
CA LEU A 76 -1.17 5.56 1.83
C LEU A 76 -2.17 6.72 2.01
N LEU A 77 -2.00 7.52 3.07
CA LEU A 77 -2.84 8.70 3.31
C LEU A 77 -2.69 9.77 2.20
N ALA A 78 -1.51 9.90 1.61
CA ALA A 78 -1.27 10.87 0.54
C ALA A 78 -1.85 10.45 -0.83
N CYS A 79 -1.96 9.15 -1.09
CA CYS A 79 -2.25 8.62 -2.43
C CYS A 79 -3.66 8.03 -2.56
N PHE A 80 -4.21 7.49 -1.47
CA PHE A 80 -5.52 6.86 -1.45
C PHE A 80 -6.46 7.73 -0.62
N TRP A 81 -7.02 8.74 -1.27
CA TRP A 81 -7.84 9.77 -0.60
C TRP A 81 -9.15 9.22 -0.04
N GLU A 82 -9.56 8.01 -0.44
CA GLU A 82 -10.68 7.29 0.15
C GLU A 82 -10.40 6.75 1.57
N ILE A 83 -9.13 6.63 1.96
CA ILE A 83 -8.73 6.12 3.27
C ILE A 83 -8.98 7.20 4.32
N THR A 84 -9.83 6.88 5.29
CA THR A 84 -10.16 7.75 6.42
C THR A 84 -9.36 7.42 7.67
N GLU A 85 -8.88 6.19 7.80
CA GLU A 85 -8.15 5.73 8.98
C GLU A 85 -7.07 4.72 8.59
N ILE A 86 -5.86 4.89 9.15
CA ILE A 86 -4.79 3.88 9.13
C ILE A 86 -4.20 3.76 10.52
N GLU A 87 -4.32 2.57 11.10
CA GLU A 87 -3.68 2.20 12.35
C GLU A 87 -2.57 1.18 12.05
N ILE A 88 -1.35 1.51 12.47
CA ILE A 88 -0.22 0.58 12.47
C ILE A 88 0.23 0.49 13.92
N SER A 89 -0.04 -0.66 14.54
CA SER A 89 0.41 -0.96 15.90
C SER A 89 1.56 -1.96 15.84
N LYS A 90 2.58 -1.73 16.68
CA LYS A 90 3.73 -2.62 16.82
C LYS A 90 3.63 -3.35 18.15
N SER A 91 3.74 -4.67 18.11
CA SER A 91 3.78 -5.53 19.29
C SER A 91 5.18 -6.12 19.41
N GLY A 92 6.08 -5.35 20.05
CA GLY A 92 7.52 -5.61 20.03
C GLY A 92 8.16 -5.27 18.68
N ASP A 93 9.36 -5.80 18.42
CA ASP A 93 10.15 -5.47 17.23
C ASP A 93 9.74 -6.26 15.96
N GLU A 94 9.01 -7.36 16.15
CA GLU A 94 8.77 -8.33 15.09
C GLU A 94 7.31 -8.38 14.61
N LYS A 95 6.34 -7.89 15.37
CA LYS A 95 4.91 -8.01 15.01
C LYS A 95 4.28 -6.66 14.72
N ILE A 96 3.49 -6.62 13.65
CA ILE A 96 2.73 -5.44 13.23
C ILE A 96 1.27 -5.85 13.05
N SER A 97 0.36 -5.04 13.58
CA SER A 97 -1.06 -5.10 13.19
C SER A 97 -1.40 -3.84 12.40
N LEU A 98 -1.98 -4.03 11.21
CA LEU A 98 -2.38 -2.99 10.28
C LEU A 98 -3.89 -3.03 10.13
N LYS A 99 -4.53 -1.88 10.31
CA LYS A 99 -5.95 -1.67 10.02
C LYS A 99 -6.12 -0.46 9.12
N ILE A 100 -6.91 -0.61 8.06
CA ILE A 100 -7.22 0.44 7.10
C ILE A 100 -8.74 0.52 6.95
N ILE A 101 -9.27 1.73 7.04
CA ILE A 101 -10.69 2.04 6.82
C ILE A 101 -10.80 3.04 5.67
N ALA A 102 -11.55 2.67 4.64
CA ALA A 102 -11.80 3.40 3.41
C ALA A 102 -13.27 3.22 2.95
N PRO A 103 -14.25 3.86 3.60
CA PRO A 103 -15.68 3.51 3.46
C PRO A 103 -16.24 3.68 2.05
N SER A 104 -15.64 4.56 1.25
CA SER A 104 -16.06 4.84 -0.13
C SER A 104 -15.48 3.86 -1.16
N GLN A 105 -14.55 2.99 -0.75
CA GLN A 105 -13.88 2.04 -1.64
C GLN A 105 -14.83 0.91 -2.10
N THR A 106 -14.61 0.39 -3.31
CA THR A 106 -15.32 -0.81 -3.81
C THR A 106 -14.63 -2.08 -3.32
N GLN A 107 -15.33 -3.22 -3.37
CA GLN A 107 -14.76 -4.51 -2.96
C GLN A 107 -13.51 -4.86 -3.77
N GLU A 108 -13.55 -4.63 -5.08
CA GLU A 108 -12.44 -4.91 -5.99
C GLU A 108 -11.22 -4.08 -5.62
N ASN A 109 -11.39 -2.76 -5.45
CA ASN A 109 -10.31 -1.88 -5.05
C ASN A 109 -9.73 -2.23 -3.68
N THR A 110 -10.57 -2.67 -2.72
CA THR A 110 -10.08 -3.12 -1.40
C THR A 110 -9.18 -4.35 -1.53
N GLU A 111 -9.55 -5.33 -2.37
CA GLU A 111 -8.72 -6.52 -2.59
C GLU A 111 -7.41 -6.19 -3.32
N LEU A 112 -7.45 -5.26 -4.27
CA LEU A 112 -6.24 -4.78 -4.96
C LEU A 112 -5.30 -4.04 -4.00
N LEU A 113 -5.84 -3.17 -3.14
CA LEU A 113 -5.07 -2.50 -2.10
C LEU A 113 -4.47 -3.49 -1.10
N LEU A 114 -5.21 -4.53 -0.71
CA LEU A 114 -4.69 -5.62 0.12
C LEU A 114 -3.47 -6.28 -0.53
N LYS A 115 -3.55 -6.67 -1.81
CA LYS A 115 -2.42 -7.29 -2.51
C LYS A 115 -1.23 -6.36 -2.71
N PHE A 116 -1.48 -5.08 -2.93
CA PHE A 116 -0.43 -4.08 -2.97
C PHE A 116 0.31 -3.96 -1.63
N ILE A 117 -0.43 -3.90 -0.52
CA ILE A 117 0.15 -3.85 0.83
C ILE A 117 0.90 -5.14 1.15
N ASP A 118 0.35 -6.31 0.79
CA ASP A 118 1.05 -7.59 0.93
C ASP A 118 2.42 -7.57 0.22
N GLY A 119 2.46 -7.09 -1.03
CA GLY A 119 3.70 -6.91 -1.78
C GLY A 119 4.68 -5.99 -1.05
N ILE A 120 4.22 -4.84 -0.56
CA ILE A 120 5.08 -3.91 0.21
C ILE A 120 5.65 -4.60 1.45
N MET A 121 4.78 -5.21 2.26
CA MET A 121 5.17 -5.82 3.53
C MET A 121 6.11 -7.01 3.30
N THR A 122 5.88 -7.78 2.23
CA THR A 122 6.80 -8.84 1.81
C THR A 122 8.19 -8.30 1.48
N SER A 123 8.30 -7.21 0.72
CA SER A 123 9.57 -6.52 0.45
C SER A 123 10.23 -5.91 1.70
N LEU A 124 9.43 -5.51 2.69
CA LEU A 124 9.91 -5.07 4.00
C LEU A 124 10.24 -6.24 4.96
N ASN A 125 10.23 -7.47 4.45
CA ASN A 125 10.54 -8.70 5.17
C ASN A 125 9.50 -9.11 6.23
N TYR A 126 8.24 -8.78 6.04
CA TYR A 126 7.11 -9.24 6.86
C TYR A 126 6.28 -10.29 6.14
N LYS A 127 5.93 -11.39 6.83
CA LYS A 127 4.94 -12.37 6.39
C LYS A 127 3.59 -12.07 7.04
N ILE A 128 2.51 -12.37 6.32
CA ILE A 128 1.15 -12.29 6.84
C ILE A 128 0.92 -13.49 7.76
N LEU A 129 0.40 -13.22 8.96
CA LEU A 129 -0.10 -14.24 9.89
C LEU A 129 -1.62 -14.41 9.77
N ARG A 130 -2.33 -13.29 9.58
CA ARG A 130 -3.78 -13.23 9.40
C ARG A 130 -4.11 -12.09 8.47
N GLU A 131 -5.04 -12.34 7.55
CA GLU A 131 -5.66 -11.32 6.71
C GLU A 131 -7.17 -11.44 6.77
N GLU A 132 -7.84 -10.32 7.00
CA GLU A 132 -9.29 -10.19 6.91
C GLU A 132 -9.61 -8.92 6.14
N PHE A 133 -10.52 -9.01 5.18
CA PHE A 133 -10.94 -7.85 4.42
C PHE A 133 -12.39 -7.98 3.99
N TRP A 134 -13.06 -6.84 3.93
CA TRP A 134 -14.37 -6.65 3.34
C TRP A 134 -14.42 -5.22 2.80
N ARG A 135 -15.46 -4.88 2.04
CA ARG A 135 -15.54 -3.59 1.34
C ARG A 135 -15.10 -2.40 2.21
N GLY A 136 -13.99 -1.78 1.82
CA GLY A 136 -13.42 -0.61 2.48
C GLY A 136 -12.70 -0.89 3.79
N ILE A 137 -12.48 -2.14 4.19
CA ILE A 137 -11.81 -2.48 5.44
C ILE A 137 -10.77 -3.58 5.20
N ILE A 138 -9.56 -3.34 5.67
CA ILE A 138 -8.45 -4.30 5.66
C ILE A 138 -7.90 -4.40 7.08
N ILE A 139 -7.75 -5.63 7.58
CA ILE A 139 -7.10 -5.95 8.85
C ILE A 139 -6.05 -7.02 8.56
N MET A 140 -4.80 -6.75 8.96
CA MET A 140 -3.69 -7.67 8.76
C MET A 140 -2.83 -7.75 10.01
N ASP A 141 -2.52 -8.98 10.43
CA ASP A 141 -1.47 -9.23 11.41
C ASP A 141 -0.25 -9.79 10.69
N LEU A 142 0.93 -9.22 10.95
CA LEU A 142 2.17 -9.55 10.28
C LEU A 142 3.29 -9.84 11.28
N GLU A 143 4.24 -10.66 10.84
CA GLU A 143 5.45 -10.97 11.59
C GLU A 143 6.69 -10.84 10.70
N LYS A 144 7.76 -10.27 11.26
CA LYS A 144 9.05 -10.14 10.58
C LYS A 144 9.65 -11.53 10.38
N ARG A 145 10.12 -11.82 9.17
CA ARG A 145 10.76 -13.10 8.88
C ARG A 145 12.16 -13.11 9.50
N LYS A 146 12.55 -14.25 10.07
CA LYS A 146 13.92 -14.48 10.58
C LYS A 146 14.95 -14.42 9.44
N GLU A 147 14.58 -14.92 8.27
CA GLU A 147 15.40 -14.88 7.06
C GLU A 147 14.70 -14.08 5.96
N PRO A 148 15.41 -13.17 5.27
CA PRO A 148 14.86 -12.44 4.14
C PRO A 148 14.47 -13.35 2.97
N LEU A 149 13.29 -13.15 2.41
CA LEU A 149 12.95 -13.76 1.11
C LEU A 149 13.83 -13.17 0.01
N LYS A 150 14.38 -14.03 -0.85
CA LYS A 150 14.93 -13.59 -2.14
C LYS A 150 13.74 -13.28 -3.05
N ILE A 151 13.50 -11.98 -3.27
CA ILE A 151 12.40 -11.48 -4.10
C ILE A 151 12.99 -11.03 -5.44
N GLU A 152 12.78 -11.82 -6.48
CA GLU A 152 12.97 -11.39 -7.87
C GLU A 152 11.75 -10.57 -8.31
N LEU A 153 11.99 -9.44 -8.96
CA LEU A 153 10.89 -8.67 -9.57
C LEU A 153 10.67 -9.27 -10.95
N GLU A 154 9.45 -9.72 -11.22
CA GLU A 154 9.03 -10.01 -12.59
C GLU A 154 8.80 -8.68 -13.31
N GLU A 155 9.19 -8.60 -14.59
CA GLU A 155 8.86 -7.46 -15.44
C GLU A 155 7.35 -7.36 -15.59
N MET A 156 6.80 -6.15 -15.39
CA MET A 156 5.37 -5.83 -15.50
C MET A 156 4.97 -5.49 -16.94
#